data_AF-A0A0R1PPR3-F1
#
_entry.id   AF-A0A0R1PPR3-F1
#
_cell.length_a   1.000
_cell.length_b   1.000
_cell.length_c   1.000
_cell.angle_alpha   90.00
_cell.angle_beta   90.00
_cell.angle_gamma   90.00
#
_symmetry.space_group_name_H-M   'P 1'
#
loop_
_entity.id
_entity.type
_entity.pdbx_description
1 polymer ?
#
loop_
_entity_poly.entity_id
_entity_poly.type
_entity_poly.pdbx_seq_one_letter_code
_entity_poly.pdbx_strand_id
1 'polypeptide(L)'
;MLSITGSIYFVIITLGALIATGLMMYLVKLNGPNDFEEKNDLNHNLQWIILGTIGAIALQYGVGFIDQLIFHTSTHSQNTMQLLLMVKAYPYYFLYVLICAPIMEEIVFRRIFFANMIKPTNIYIAAIISALLFAFMHQDTRFIVYVAMGLWFSFVYYKSKNIYASAGSHILMNAIVLTLSMR
;
A
#
# COMPACT_ATOMS: atom_id res chain seq x y z
N MET A 1 19.19 7.02 25.42
CA MET A 1 19.60 8.03 24.44
C MET A 1 19.42 7.44 23.06
N LEU A 2 18.47 7.91 22.26
CA LEU A 2 18.47 7.65 20.82
C LEU A 2 19.77 8.27 20.28
N SER A 3 20.68 7.46 19.78
CA SER A 3 21.97 7.93 19.29
C SER A 3 21.76 8.91 18.14
N ILE A 4 22.62 9.93 18.05
CA ILE A 4 22.61 10.93 16.96
C ILE A 4 22.58 10.24 15.57
N THR A 5 23.19 9.05 15.46
CA THR A 5 23.16 8.20 14.27
C THR A 5 21.76 7.70 13.89
N GLY A 6 20.87 7.45 14.86
CA GLY A 6 19.49 7.05 14.60
C GLY A 6 18.68 8.16 13.94
N SER A 7 18.79 9.40 14.43
CA SER A 7 18.02 10.52 13.88
C SER A 7 18.38 10.84 12.43
N ILE A 8 19.69 10.92 12.11
CA ILE A 8 20.16 11.21 10.75
C ILE A 8 19.72 10.11 9.76
N TYR A 9 19.77 8.85 10.18
CA TYR A 9 19.31 7.72 9.36
C TYR A 9 17.85 7.89 8.91
N PHE A 10 16.94 8.21 9.83
CA PHE A 10 15.52 8.40 9.48
C PHE A 10 15.27 9.67 8.65
N VAL A 11 16.08 10.72 8.82
CA VAL A 11 16.03 11.90 7.94
C VAL A 11 16.42 11.51 6.52
N ILE A 12 17.53 10.80 6.35
CA ILE A 12 18.01 10.33 5.03
C ILE A 12 16.96 9.46 4.35
N ILE A 13 16.36 8.50 5.07
CA ILE A 13 15.31 7.64 4.49
C ILE A 13 14.11 8.46 4.07
N THR A 14 13.66 9.40 4.90
CA THR A 14 12.47 10.20 4.60
C THR A 14 12.70 11.09 3.38
N LEU A 15 13.86 11.77 3.30
CA LEU A 15 14.22 12.59 2.15
C LEU A 15 14.41 11.73 0.89
N GLY A 16 15.10 10.60 1.02
CA GLY A 16 15.29 9.64 -0.07
C GLY A 16 13.96 9.11 -0.60
N ALA A 17 13.03 8.79 0.28
CA ALA A 17 11.69 8.32 -0.11
C ALA A 17 10.86 9.40 -0.80
N LEU A 18 10.94 10.66 -0.36
CA LEU A 18 10.29 11.78 -1.03
C LEU A 18 10.83 11.96 -2.47
N ILE A 19 12.15 11.93 -2.62
CA ILE A 19 12.81 12.02 -3.93
C ILE A 19 12.42 10.83 -4.81
N ALA A 20 12.50 9.60 -4.28
CA ALA A 20 12.15 8.39 -5.01
C ALA A 20 10.67 8.39 -5.44
N THR A 21 9.75 8.77 -4.55
CA THR A 21 8.32 8.88 -4.86
C THR A 21 8.08 9.93 -5.93
N GLY A 22 8.69 11.10 -5.82
CA GLY A 22 8.60 12.16 -6.84
C GLY A 22 9.13 11.71 -8.19
N LEU A 23 10.28 11.04 -8.22
CA LEU A 23 10.86 10.46 -9.42
C LEU A 23 9.96 9.39 -10.03
N MET A 24 9.41 8.48 -9.23
CA MET A 24 8.50 7.44 -9.71
C MET A 24 7.22 8.04 -10.29
N MET A 25 6.62 9.04 -9.64
CA MET A 25 5.46 9.75 -10.19
C MET A 25 5.78 10.49 -11.49
N TYR A 26 6.96 11.11 -11.59
CA TYR A 26 7.44 11.74 -12.81
C TYR A 26 7.60 10.72 -13.95
N LEU A 27 8.22 9.57 -13.68
CA LEU A 27 8.37 8.48 -14.65
C LEU A 27 7.03 7.87 -15.06
N VAL A 28 6.07 7.74 -14.14
CA VAL A 28 4.70 7.33 -14.46
C VAL A 28 4.05 8.31 -15.44
N LYS A 29 4.22 9.62 -15.21
CA LYS A 29 3.72 10.66 -16.12
C LYS A 29 4.37 10.61 -17.50
N LEU A 30 5.68 10.35 -17.58
CA LEU A 30 6.41 10.23 -18.84
C LEU A 30 6.01 9.00 -19.66
N ASN A 31 5.82 7.85 -19.00
CA ASN A 31 5.47 6.60 -19.69
C ASN A 31 4.03 6.58 -20.23
N GLY A 32 3.17 7.51 -19.79
CA GLY A 32 1.75 7.53 -20.17
C GLY A 32 0.92 6.44 -19.48
N PRO A 33 -0.39 6.35 -19.78
CA PRO A 33 -1.28 5.38 -19.15
C PRO A 33 -1.00 3.95 -19.63
N ASN A 34 -1.23 2.96 -18.75
CA ASN A 34 -1.32 1.55 -19.17
C ASN A 34 -2.60 1.32 -20.00
N ASP A 35 -2.67 0.21 -20.75
CA ASP A 35 -3.74 -0.10 -21.72
C ASP A 35 -5.19 0.10 -21.21
N PHE A 36 -5.46 -0.21 -19.94
CA PHE A 36 -6.80 -0.09 -19.36
C PHE A 36 -6.98 1.18 -18.51
N GLU A 37 -5.94 1.97 -18.31
CA GLU A 37 -6.03 3.22 -17.55
C GLU A 37 -6.76 4.29 -18.36
N GLU A 38 -7.66 5.00 -17.70
CA GLU A 38 -8.49 6.03 -18.33
C GLU A 38 -8.42 7.34 -17.53
N LYS A 39 -8.56 8.47 -18.24
CA LYS A 39 -8.74 9.77 -17.58
C LYS A 39 -10.16 9.83 -17.03
N ASN A 40 -10.29 9.63 -15.73
CA ASN A 40 -11.56 9.71 -15.03
C ASN A 40 -11.74 11.04 -14.32
N ASP A 41 -13.00 11.44 -14.14
CA ASP A 41 -13.34 12.62 -13.36
C ASP A 41 -13.02 12.44 -11.87
N LEU A 42 -13.01 13.56 -11.14
CA LEU A 42 -12.69 13.59 -9.72
C LEU A 42 -13.68 12.77 -8.87
N ASN A 43 -14.96 12.77 -9.22
CA ASN A 43 -16.00 12.11 -8.43
C ASN A 43 -15.86 10.58 -8.54
N HIS A 44 -15.61 10.05 -9.74
CA HIS A 44 -15.33 8.63 -9.94
C HIS A 44 -14.10 8.18 -9.15
N ASN A 45 -13.02 8.96 -9.20
CA ASN A 45 -11.81 8.65 -8.43
C ASN A 45 -12.08 8.68 -6.91
N LEU A 46 -12.82 9.69 -6.43
CA LEU A 46 -13.17 9.82 -5.02
C LEU A 46 -14.08 8.68 -4.54
N GLN A 47 -15.05 8.27 -5.34
CA GLN A 47 -15.90 7.11 -5.06
C GLN A 47 -15.06 5.85 -4.88
N TRP A 48 -14.12 5.58 -5.79
CA TRP A 48 -13.23 4.42 -5.67
C TRP A 48 -12.24 4.54 -4.51
N ILE A 49 -11.77 5.74 -4.16
CA ILE A 49 -10.97 5.95 -2.95
C ILE A 49 -11.74 5.56 -1.70
N ILE A 50 -13.00 5.99 -1.59
CA ILE A 50 -13.84 5.68 -0.42
C ILE A 50 -14.20 4.19 -0.37
N LEU A 51 -14.70 3.63 -1.48
CA LEU A 51 -15.08 2.21 -1.55
C LEU A 51 -13.87 1.30 -1.35
N GLY A 52 -12.74 1.65 -1.98
CA GLY A 52 -11.47 0.96 -1.83
C GLY A 52 -10.98 0.99 -0.39
N THR A 53 -11.08 2.13 0.29
CA THR A 53 -10.72 2.24 1.72
C THR A 53 -11.61 1.38 2.61
N ILE A 54 -12.93 1.45 2.44
CA ILE A 54 -13.89 0.69 3.27
C ILE A 54 -13.68 -0.80 3.09
N GLY A 55 -13.55 -1.27 1.84
CA GLY A 55 -13.31 -2.68 1.56
C GLY A 55 -11.94 -3.17 2.04
N ALA A 56 -10.91 -2.33 1.97
CA ALA A 56 -9.58 -2.63 2.50
C ALA A 56 -9.63 -2.85 4.03
N ILE A 57 -10.29 -1.95 4.75
CA ILE A 57 -10.48 -2.06 6.21
C ILE A 57 -11.27 -3.33 6.55
N ALA A 58 -12.38 -3.58 5.84
CA ALA A 58 -13.20 -4.76 6.06
C ALA A 58 -12.42 -6.05 5.81
N LEU A 59 -11.63 -6.12 4.74
CA LEU A 59 -10.78 -7.27 4.42
C LEU A 59 -9.68 -7.47 5.44
N GLN A 60 -8.98 -6.41 5.86
CA GLN A 60 -7.91 -6.51 6.84
C GLN A 60 -8.40 -7.09 8.16
N TYR A 61 -9.53 -6.59 8.69
CA TYR A 61 -10.08 -7.10 9.94
C TYR A 61 -10.77 -8.46 9.76
N GLY A 62 -11.48 -8.68 8.65
CA GLY A 62 -12.20 -9.93 8.37
C GLY A 62 -11.24 -11.11 8.15
N VAL A 63 -10.30 -10.97 7.22
CA VAL A 63 -9.25 -11.99 6.97
C VAL A 63 -8.38 -12.13 8.21
N GLY A 64 -8.04 -11.01 8.87
CA GLY A 64 -7.25 -11.03 10.09
C GLY A 64 -7.91 -11.82 11.23
N PHE A 65 -9.23 -11.78 11.35
CA PHE A 65 -10.00 -12.57 12.31
C PHE A 65 -10.03 -14.05 11.94
N ILE A 66 -10.24 -14.38 10.66
CA ILE A 66 -10.21 -15.76 10.16
C ILE A 66 -8.82 -16.39 10.40
N ASP A 67 -7.75 -15.67 10.07
CA ASP A 67 -6.38 -16.14 10.28
C ASP A 67 -6.07 -16.41 11.76
N GLN A 68 -6.63 -15.62 12.67
CA GLN A 68 -6.49 -15.84 14.11
C GLN A 68 -7.25 -17.10 14.55
N LEU A 69 -8.45 -17.33 14.02
CA LEU A 69 -9.26 -18.50 14.36
C LEU A 69 -8.63 -19.81 13.85
N ILE A 70 -8.13 -19.81 12.62
CA ILE A 70 -7.63 -21.02 11.96
C ILE A 70 -6.16 -21.30 12.30
N PHE A 71 -5.32 -20.27 12.27
CA PHE A 71 -3.87 -20.41 12.37
C PHE A 71 -3.29 -19.87 13.68
N HIS A 72 -4.14 -19.36 14.59
CA HIS A 72 -3.73 -18.78 15.87
C HIS A 72 -2.64 -17.71 15.73
N THR A 73 -2.70 -16.96 14.63
CA THR A 73 -1.76 -15.86 14.33
C THR A 73 -2.01 -14.66 15.24
N SER A 74 -0.99 -13.80 15.37
CA SER A 74 -1.10 -12.57 16.16
C SER A 74 -2.12 -11.60 15.55
N THR A 75 -2.94 -10.99 16.39
CA THR A 75 -3.89 -9.93 16.01
C THR A 75 -3.21 -8.63 15.61
N HIS A 76 -1.94 -8.45 16.00
CA HIS A 76 -1.14 -7.28 15.71
C HIS A 76 -0.14 -7.58 14.58
N SER A 77 -0.02 -6.64 13.64
CA SER A 77 1.06 -6.65 12.64
C SER A 77 2.35 -6.18 13.31
N GLN A 78 3.42 -6.96 13.14
CA GLN A 78 4.75 -6.59 13.62
C GLN A 78 5.27 -5.37 12.85
N ASN A 79 5.02 -5.32 11.54
CA ASN A 79 5.33 -4.17 10.70
C ASN A 79 4.67 -2.89 11.23
N THR A 80 3.34 -2.88 11.44
CA THR A 80 2.64 -1.70 11.97
C THR A 80 3.18 -1.27 13.34
N MET A 81 3.44 -2.23 14.24
CA MET A 81 3.97 -1.92 15.57
C MET A 81 5.37 -1.27 15.49
N GLN A 82 6.26 -1.82 14.67
CA GLN A 82 7.60 -1.26 14.48
C GLN A 82 7.54 0.14 13.87
N LEU A 83 6.70 0.34 12.85
CA LEU A 83 6.52 1.65 12.22
C LEU A 83 5.97 2.69 13.21
N LEU A 84 5.00 2.32 14.06
CA LEU A 84 4.46 3.18 15.11
C LEU A 84 5.54 3.63 16.10
N LEU A 85 6.41 2.72 16.53
CA LEU A 85 7.53 3.06 17.42
C LEU A 85 8.48 4.07 16.76
N MET A 86 8.78 3.89 15.46
CA MET A 86 9.65 4.81 14.72
C MET A 86 8.99 6.17 14.50
N VAL A 87 7.70 6.22 14.18
CA VAL A 87 6.95 7.48 14.04
C VAL A 87 6.86 8.23 15.36
N LYS A 88 6.65 7.53 16.49
CA LYS A 88 6.66 8.17 17.83
C LYS A 88 8.03 8.76 18.17
N ALA A 89 9.11 8.07 17.80
CA ALA A 89 10.47 8.57 18.03
C ALA A 89 10.87 9.70 17.03
N TYR A 90 10.39 9.63 15.79
CA TYR A 90 10.76 10.50 14.69
C TYR A 90 9.52 10.91 13.89
N PRO A 91 8.76 11.95 14.31
CA PRO A 91 7.46 12.28 13.71
C PRO A 91 7.48 12.55 12.21
N TYR A 92 8.57 13.10 11.66
CA TYR A 92 8.74 13.32 10.22
C TYR A 92 8.75 12.03 9.39
N TYR A 93 9.12 10.89 10.00
CA TYR A 93 9.10 9.57 9.36
C TYR A 93 7.68 9.14 8.95
N PHE A 94 6.65 9.75 9.55
CA PHE A 94 5.26 9.59 9.13
C PHE A 94 5.03 9.89 7.65
N LEU A 95 5.75 10.86 7.06
CA LEU A 95 5.62 11.19 5.63
C LEU A 95 6.04 10.02 4.74
N TYR A 96 7.08 9.31 5.15
CA TYR A 96 7.49 8.09 4.46
C TYR A 96 6.42 7.02 4.59
N VAL A 97 6.03 6.68 5.82
CA VAL A 97 5.13 5.55 6.12
C VAL A 97 3.74 5.74 5.53
N LEU A 98 3.18 6.95 5.64
CA LEU A 98 1.78 7.17 5.27
C LEU A 98 1.59 7.54 3.80
N ILE A 99 2.57 8.21 3.20
CA ILE A 99 2.40 8.81 1.86
C ILE A 99 3.33 8.13 0.87
N CYS A 100 4.64 8.17 1.12
CA CYS A 100 5.63 7.71 0.14
C CYS A 100 5.53 6.21 -0.11
N ALA A 101 5.54 5.40 0.96
CA ALA A 101 5.53 3.95 0.85
C ALA A 101 4.26 3.44 0.12
N PRO A 102 3.03 3.82 0.48
CA PRO A 102 1.84 3.36 -0.23
C PRO A 102 1.81 3.77 -1.71
N ILE A 103 2.28 4.97 -2.06
CA ILE A 103 2.37 5.40 -3.47
C ILE A 103 3.38 4.53 -4.22
N MET A 104 4.58 4.34 -3.65
CA MET A 104 5.63 3.54 -4.26
C MET A 104 5.18 2.08 -4.44
N GLU A 105 4.54 1.50 -3.43
CA GLU A 105 3.99 0.15 -3.47
C GLU A 105 2.94 0.00 -4.58
N GLU A 106 2.01 0.93 -4.70
CA GLU A 106 0.97 0.85 -5.73
C GLU A 106 1.57 1.00 -7.14
N ILE A 107 2.55 1.89 -7.34
CA ILE A 107 3.27 2.01 -8.61
C ILE A 107 4.01 0.70 -8.94
N VAL A 108 4.75 0.12 -7.99
CA VAL A 108 5.52 -1.11 -8.21
C VAL A 108 4.59 -2.29 -8.43
N PHE A 109 3.72 -2.60 -7.47
CA PHE A 109 2.95 -3.84 -7.52
C PHE A 109 1.75 -3.76 -8.45
N ARG A 110 1.09 -2.61 -8.58
CA ARG A 110 -0.11 -2.51 -9.43
C ARG A 110 0.23 -2.04 -10.83
N ARG A 111 0.91 -0.91 -10.93
CA ARG A 111 1.19 -0.33 -12.25
C ARG A 111 2.28 -1.07 -13.02
N ILE A 112 3.35 -1.51 -12.35
CA ILE A 112 4.46 -2.22 -13.00
C ILE A 112 4.19 -3.72 -13.06
N PHE A 113 3.93 -4.39 -11.93
CA PHE A 113 3.73 -5.85 -11.94
C PHE A 113 2.35 -6.24 -12.49
N PHE A 114 1.26 -5.88 -11.79
CA PHE A 114 -0.08 -6.35 -12.16
C PHE A 114 -0.45 -5.97 -13.59
N ALA A 115 -0.42 -4.68 -13.95
CA ALA A 115 -0.89 -4.24 -15.27
C ALA A 115 -0.11 -4.86 -16.43
N ASN A 116 1.23 -4.97 -16.33
CA ASN A 116 2.04 -5.58 -17.38
C ASN A 116 1.90 -7.11 -17.44
N MET A 117 1.51 -7.76 -16.34
CA MET A 117 1.27 -9.21 -16.33
C MET A 117 -0.10 -9.61 -16.87
N ILE A 118 -1.05 -8.68 -17.03
CA ILE A 118 -2.38 -8.99 -17.59
C ILE A 118 -2.25 -9.57 -19.01
N LYS A 119 -1.45 -8.94 -19.88
CA LYS A 119 -1.27 -9.37 -21.28
C LYS A 119 -0.70 -10.79 -21.44
N PRO A 120 0.43 -11.14 -20.81
CA PRO A 120 1.02 -12.49 -20.95
C PRO A 120 0.30 -13.57 -20.13
N THR A 121 -0.64 -13.21 -19.23
CA THR A 121 -1.36 -14.17 -18.40
C THR A 121 -2.88 -13.99 -18.52
N ASN A 122 -3.52 -13.42 -17.50
CA ASN A 122 -4.87 -12.86 -17.49
C ASN A 122 -5.01 -12.02 -16.21
N ILE A 123 -6.14 -11.33 -16.04
CA ILE A 123 -6.39 -10.48 -14.87
C ILE A 123 -6.24 -11.21 -13.53
N TYR A 124 -6.73 -12.46 -13.42
CA TYR A 124 -6.74 -13.20 -12.17
C TYR A 124 -5.33 -13.65 -11.79
N ILE A 125 -4.59 -14.22 -12.73
CA ILE A 125 -3.21 -14.67 -12.51
C ILE A 125 -2.30 -13.47 -12.21
N ALA A 126 -2.44 -12.38 -12.97
CA ALA A 126 -1.68 -11.15 -12.73
C ALA A 126 -1.95 -10.59 -11.31
N ALA A 127 -3.21 -10.59 -10.85
CA ALA A 127 -3.57 -10.12 -9.52
C ALA A 127 -2.96 -11.01 -8.43
N ILE A 128 -3.03 -12.34 -8.58
CA ILE A 128 -2.46 -13.28 -7.62
C ILE A 128 -0.94 -13.10 -7.52
N ILE A 129 -0.23 -13.00 -8.66
CA ILE A 129 1.23 -12.84 -8.66
C ILE A 129 1.63 -11.51 -8.00
N SER A 130 0.97 -10.41 -8.38
CA SER A 130 1.21 -9.10 -7.76
C SER A 130 0.94 -9.12 -6.26
N ALA A 131 -0.14 -9.77 -5.82
CA ALA A 131 -0.51 -9.86 -4.42
C ALA A 131 0.47 -10.71 -3.60
N LEU A 132 0.96 -11.82 -4.15
CA LEU A 132 1.98 -12.65 -3.50
C LEU A 132 3.32 -11.90 -3.35
N LEU A 133 3.75 -11.17 -4.38
CA LEU A 133 4.95 -10.33 -4.32
C LEU A 133 4.80 -9.21 -3.28
N PHE A 134 3.63 -8.56 -3.26
CA PHE A 134 3.30 -7.54 -2.27
C PHE A 134 3.37 -8.10 -0.85
N ALA A 135 2.73 -9.24 -0.59
CA ALA A 135 2.73 -9.89 0.72
C ALA A 135 4.12 -10.35 1.16
N PHE A 136 4.92 -10.88 0.24
CA PHE A 136 6.29 -11.29 0.51
C PHE A 136 7.16 -10.11 0.97
N MET A 137 7.02 -8.95 0.32
CA MET A 137 7.79 -7.75 0.65
C MET A 137 7.44 -7.13 2.00
N HIS A 138 6.29 -7.47 2.59
CA HIS A 138 5.90 -6.99 3.91
C HIS A 138 6.62 -7.71 5.06
N GLN A 139 7.20 -8.90 4.81
CA GLN A 139 7.99 -9.66 5.80
C GLN A 139 7.31 -9.78 7.18
N ASP A 140 5.99 -9.90 7.18
CA ASP A 140 5.17 -9.89 8.39
C ASP A 140 4.49 -11.26 8.56
N THR A 141 4.20 -11.62 9.81
CA THR A 141 3.52 -12.88 10.16
C THR A 141 2.10 -12.95 9.60
N ARG A 142 1.48 -11.82 9.25
CA ARG A 142 0.13 -11.71 8.68
C ARG A 142 0.10 -11.84 7.16
N PHE A 143 0.84 -12.79 6.61
CA PHE A 143 1.03 -12.95 5.16
C PHE A 143 -0.30 -13.03 4.37
N ILE A 144 -1.28 -13.81 4.85
CA ILE A 144 -2.57 -13.99 4.16
C ILE A 144 -3.36 -12.67 4.11
N VAL A 145 -3.34 -11.88 5.19
CA VAL A 145 -3.90 -10.51 5.19
C VAL A 145 -3.27 -9.66 4.10
N TYR A 146 -1.93 -9.67 3.96
CA TYR A 146 -1.27 -8.90 2.91
C TYR A 146 -1.57 -9.42 1.50
N VAL A 147 -1.73 -10.72 1.31
CA VAL A 147 -2.20 -11.28 0.01
C VAL A 147 -3.60 -10.77 -0.31
N ALA A 148 -4.53 -10.83 0.65
CA ALA A 148 -5.89 -10.33 0.46
C ALA A 148 -5.91 -8.82 0.13
N MET A 149 -5.09 -8.04 0.83
CA MET A 149 -4.90 -6.61 0.56
C MET A 149 -4.32 -6.35 -0.84
N GLY A 150 -3.32 -7.14 -1.25
CA GLY A 150 -2.73 -7.03 -2.59
C GLY A 150 -3.72 -7.34 -3.71
N LEU A 151 -4.58 -8.34 -3.52
CA LEU A 151 -5.68 -8.66 -4.43
C LEU A 151 -6.70 -7.52 -4.47
N TRP A 152 -7.06 -6.97 -3.31
CA TRP A 152 -8.02 -5.88 -3.20
C TRP A 152 -7.57 -4.62 -3.93
N PHE A 153 -6.32 -4.17 -3.72
CA PHE A 153 -5.81 -3.00 -4.42
C PHE A 153 -5.63 -3.24 -5.94
N SER A 154 -5.31 -4.47 -6.35
CA SER A 154 -5.34 -4.83 -7.79
C SER A 154 -6.76 -4.70 -8.36
N PHE A 155 -7.78 -5.09 -7.61
CA PHE A 155 -9.19 -4.91 -7.99
C PHE A 155 -9.59 -3.43 -8.05
N VAL A 156 -9.26 -2.64 -7.02
CA VAL A 156 -9.56 -1.19 -6.99
C VAL A 156 -8.89 -0.50 -8.17
N TYR A 157 -7.62 -0.79 -8.45
CA TYR A 157 -6.92 -0.22 -9.60
C TYR A 157 -7.57 -0.61 -10.94
N TYR A 158 -7.89 -1.89 -11.12
CA TYR A 158 -8.51 -2.37 -12.36
C TYR A 158 -9.91 -1.76 -12.59
N LYS A 159 -10.71 -1.62 -11.54
CA LYS A 159 -12.07 -1.08 -11.66
C LYS A 159 -12.12 0.44 -11.74
N SER A 160 -11.28 1.11 -10.97
CA SER A 160 -11.16 2.57 -11.02
C SER A 160 -10.46 3.04 -12.30
N LYS A 161 -9.71 2.16 -12.97
CA LYS A 161 -8.85 2.47 -14.14
C LYS A 161 -7.86 3.60 -13.86
N ASN A 162 -7.51 3.81 -12.60
CA ASN A 162 -6.67 4.91 -12.18
C ASN A 162 -5.80 4.52 -10.98
N ILE A 163 -4.48 4.55 -11.17
CA ILE A 163 -3.52 4.19 -10.12
C ILE A 163 -3.64 5.11 -8.89
N TYR A 164 -4.00 6.38 -9.09
CA TYR A 164 -4.15 7.34 -8.00
C TYR A 164 -5.36 7.03 -7.11
N ALA A 165 -6.41 6.38 -7.64
CA ALA A 165 -7.53 5.95 -6.82
C ALA A 165 -7.16 4.77 -5.90
N SER A 166 -6.35 3.84 -6.40
CA SER A 166 -5.80 2.74 -5.59
C SER A 166 -4.82 3.26 -4.54
N ALA A 167 -3.87 4.11 -4.93
CA ALA A 167 -2.94 4.77 -4.00
C ALA A 167 -3.67 5.60 -2.93
N GLY A 168 -4.68 6.38 -3.32
CA GLY A 168 -5.49 7.15 -2.38
C GLY A 168 -6.25 6.27 -1.40
N SER A 169 -6.82 5.14 -1.85
CA SER A 169 -7.46 4.16 -0.99
C SER A 169 -6.50 3.58 0.04
N HIS A 170 -5.28 3.24 -0.41
CA HIS A 170 -4.26 2.64 0.43
C HIS A 170 -3.74 3.63 1.49
N ILE A 171 -3.42 4.86 1.08
CA ILE A 171 -3.02 5.94 2.01
C ILE A 171 -4.11 6.17 3.06
N LEU A 172 -5.37 6.31 2.62
CA LEU A 172 -6.47 6.62 3.53
C LEU A 172 -6.73 5.47 4.51
N MET A 173 -6.68 4.22 4.04
CA MET A 173 -6.79 3.05 4.92
C MET A 173 -5.66 3.04 5.96
N ASN A 174 -4.41 3.19 5.52
CA ASN A 174 -3.25 3.19 6.43
C ASN A 174 -3.35 4.34 7.44
N ALA A 175 -3.86 5.50 7.03
CA ALA A 175 -4.03 6.65 7.92
C ALA A 175 -5.02 6.36 9.04
N ILE A 176 -6.16 5.75 8.69
CA ILE A 176 -7.18 5.35 9.64
C ILE A 176 -6.62 4.29 10.60
N VAL A 177 -6.03 3.21 10.09
CA VAL A 177 -5.50 2.11 10.90
C VAL A 177 -4.39 2.60 11.83
N LEU A 178 -3.45 3.41 11.33
CA LEU A 178 -2.36 3.94 12.13
C LEU A 178 -2.90 4.86 13.24
N THR A 179 -3.83 5.75 12.92
CA THR A 179 -4.43 6.67 13.91
C THR A 179 -5.18 5.91 15.00
N LEU A 180 -5.92 4.85 14.65
CA LEU A 180 -6.59 3.99 15.61
C LEU A 180 -5.59 3.22 16.48
N SER A 181 -4.44 2.83 15.92
CA SER A 181 -3.39 2.09 16.62
C SER A 181 -2.48 2.98 17.48
N MET A 182 -2.54 4.31 17.32
CA MET A 182 -1.81 5.28 18.13
C MET A 182 -2.49 5.63 19.46
N ARG A 183 -3.76 5.24 19.62
CA ARG A 183 -4.56 5.46 20.83
C ARG A 183 -4.17 4.52 21.97
#